data_AF-A0A7I8E5M7-F1
#
_entry.id   AF-A0A7I8E5M7-F1
#
_cell.length_a   1.000
_cell.length_b   1.000
_cell.length_c   1.000
_cell.angle_alpha   90.00
_cell.angle_beta   90.00
_cell.angle_gamma   90.00
#
_symmetry.space_group_name_H-M   'P 1'
#
loop_
_entity.id
_entity.type
_entity.pdbx_description
1 polymer ?
#
loop_
_entity_poly.entity_id
_entity_poly.type
_entity_poly.pdbx_seq_one_letter_code
_entity_poly.pdbx_strand_id
1 'polypeptide(L)'
;MVKKTTGWLTLNGKKYYFDKEGKMVTGTVNINGKDYTFNESGELTTGTTEKSGWVQSGKKWYYYDNNQKVTGYYTVENTKYYFDANGVMQTGWFKIDGEDYYAVSSGAIIAQWVGSGNNWYYVDANGKMVTGDYKINKVVYRFDANGVCLG
;
A
#
# COMPACT_ATOMS: atom_id res chain seq x y z
N MET A 1 8.87 -1.86 -49.58
CA MET A 1 9.25 -2.52 -48.30
C MET A 1 8.00 -2.63 -47.46
N VAL A 2 7.59 -3.83 -47.05
CA VAL A 2 6.47 -3.99 -46.10
C VAL A 2 7.01 -3.62 -44.72
N LYS A 3 6.45 -2.58 -44.11
CA LYS A 3 6.83 -2.16 -42.76
C LYS A 3 6.31 -3.23 -41.80
N LYS A 4 7.19 -4.02 -41.19
CA LYS A 4 6.81 -5.00 -40.17
C LYS A 4 6.29 -4.25 -38.94
N THR A 5 5.15 -4.69 -38.41
CA THR A 5 4.61 -4.20 -37.14
C THR A 5 5.22 -5.02 -36.01
N THR A 6 5.86 -4.35 -35.06
CA THR A 6 6.44 -4.97 -33.86
C THR A 6 5.95 -4.20 -32.63
N GLY A 7 5.83 -4.87 -31.49
CA GLY A 7 5.35 -4.29 -30.24
C GLY A 7 3.83 -4.14 -30.19
N TRP A 8 3.36 -3.18 -29.39
CA TRP A 8 1.94 -2.95 -29.16
C TRP A 8 1.24 -2.35 -30.37
N LEU A 9 0.09 -2.92 -30.72
CA LEU A 9 -0.82 -2.41 -31.75
C LEU A 9 -2.23 -2.26 -31.16
N THR A 10 -2.88 -1.12 -31.42
CA THR A 10 -4.29 -0.92 -31.08
C THR A 10 -5.11 -0.78 -32.35
N LEU A 11 -6.13 -1.62 -32.54
CA LEU A 11 -7.06 -1.57 -33.67
C LEU A 11 -8.50 -1.67 -33.14
N ASN A 12 -9.36 -0.73 -33.50
CA ASN A 12 -10.78 -0.70 -33.10
C ASN A 12 -10.99 -0.89 -31.59
N GLY A 13 -10.14 -0.28 -30.77
CA GLY A 13 -10.18 -0.38 -29.31
C GLY A 13 -9.61 -1.69 -28.73
N LYS A 14 -9.21 -2.65 -29.57
CA LYS A 14 -8.58 -3.90 -29.14
C LYS A 14 -7.07 -3.79 -29.22
N LYS A 15 -6.37 -4.38 -28.24
CA LYS A 15 -4.89 -4.38 -28.17
C LYS A 15 -4.34 -5.73 -28.60
N TYR A 16 -3.21 -5.68 -29.30
CA TYR A 16 -2.44 -6.82 -29.79
C TYR A 16 -0.96 -6.56 -29.49
N TYR A 17 -0.16 -7.63 -29.45
CA TYR A 17 1.29 -7.50 -29.33
C TYR A 17 1.98 -8.36 -30.40
N PHE A 18 2.98 -7.79 -31.06
CA PHE A 18 3.82 -8.47 -32.03
C PHE A 18 5.24 -8.56 -31.49
N ASP A 19 5.87 -9.72 -31.61
CA ASP A 19 7.25 -9.90 -31.18
C ASP A 19 8.24 -9.14 -32.08
N LYS A 20 9.55 -9.30 -31.81
CA LYS A 20 10.63 -8.64 -32.56
C LYS A 20 10.70 -9.08 -34.03
N GLU A 21 10.14 -10.23 -34.37
CA GLU A 21 10.10 -10.76 -35.73
C GLU A 21 8.85 -10.31 -36.49
N GLY A 22 7.89 -9.73 -35.78
CA GLY A 22 6.59 -9.29 -36.28
C GLY A 22 5.53 -10.38 -36.22
N LYS A 23 5.71 -11.42 -35.40
CA LYS A 23 4.71 -12.46 -35.18
C LYS A 23 3.75 -12.03 -34.07
N MET A 24 2.46 -12.20 -34.32
CA MET A 24 1.42 -11.89 -33.34
C MET A 24 1.51 -12.86 -32.15
N VAL A 25 1.43 -12.33 -30.94
CA VAL A 25 1.46 -13.11 -29.71
C VAL A 25 0.05 -13.54 -29.31
N THR A 26 -0.09 -14.79 -28.90
CA THR A 26 -1.31 -15.40 -28.33
C THR A 26 -0.96 -16.12 -27.01
N GLY A 27 -1.97 -16.42 -26.19
CA GLY A 27 -1.76 -17.03 -24.87
C GLY A 27 -1.22 -16.04 -23.84
N THR A 28 -0.74 -16.56 -22.71
CA THR A 28 -0.14 -15.75 -21.63
C THR A 28 1.35 -15.57 -21.86
N VAL A 29 1.81 -14.32 -21.87
CA VAL A 29 3.22 -13.95 -22.03
C VAL A 29 3.61 -12.86 -21.03
N ASN A 30 4.85 -12.90 -20.54
CA ASN A 30 5.44 -11.80 -19.80
C ASN A 30 6.09 -10.80 -20.76
N ILE A 31 5.62 -9.56 -20.76
CA ILE A 31 6.17 -8.45 -21.55
C ILE A 31 6.60 -7.37 -20.57
N ASN A 32 7.91 -7.11 -20.49
CA ASN A 32 8.51 -6.11 -19.60
C ASN A 32 8.12 -6.29 -18.11
N GLY A 33 8.11 -7.52 -17.62
CA GLY A 33 7.80 -7.82 -16.22
C GLY A 33 6.31 -7.92 -15.89
N LYS A 34 5.43 -7.76 -16.89
CA LYS A 34 3.97 -7.86 -16.71
C LYS A 34 3.40 -8.98 -17.56
N ASP A 35 2.52 -9.78 -16.96
CA ASP A 35 1.80 -10.83 -17.67
C ASP A 35 0.60 -10.28 -18.44
N TYR A 36 0.50 -10.66 -19.69
CA TYR A 36 -0.59 -10.33 -20.59
C TYR A 36 -1.14 -11.61 -21.19
N THR A 37 -2.47 -11.76 -21.20
CA THR A 37 -3.12 -12.87 -21.89
C THR A 37 -3.84 -12.37 -23.13
N PHE A 38 -3.54 -12.99 -24.26
CA PHE A 38 -4.15 -12.74 -25.55
C PHE A 38 -4.97 -13.98 -25.96
N ASN A 39 -6.16 -13.79 -26.53
CA ASN A 39 -6.94 -14.91 -27.07
C ASN A 39 -6.29 -15.46 -28.36
N GLU A 40 -6.91 -16.49 -28.95
CA GLU A 40 -6.44 -17.11 -30.19
C GLU A 40 -6.40 -16.14 -31.38
N SER A 41 -7.25 -15.11 -31.36
CA SER A 41 -7.25 -14.02 -32.35
C SER A 41 -6.20 -12.93 -32.06
N GLY A 42 -5.40 -13.09 -31.00
CA GLY A 42 -4.37 -12.13 -30.57
C GLY A 42 -4.90 -10.91 -29.82
N GLU A 43 -6.20 -10.87 -29.52
CA GLU A 43 -6.80 -9.76 -28.78
C GLU A 43 -6.47 -9.91 -27.30
N LEU A 44 -5.96 -8.83 -26.69
CA LEU A 44 -5.69 -8.78 -25.26
C LEU A 44 -6.99 -8.98 -24.47
N THR A 45 -7.11 -10.11 -23.77
CA THR A 45 -8.28 -10.46 -22.95
C THR A 45 -8.08 -10.09 -21.49
N THR A 46 -6.86 -10.22 -20.99
CA THR A 46 -6.44 -9.69 -19.68
C THR A 46 -5.07 -9.06 -19.82
N GLY A 47 -5.03 -7.73 -19.93
CA GLY A 47 -3.93 -7.01 -19.30
C GLY A 47 -4.28 -7.01 -17.82
N THR A 48 -3.41 -7.48 -16.93
CA THR A 48 -3.72 -7.39 -15.49
C THR A 48 -4.19 -5.97 -15.22
N THR A 49 -5.38 -5.87 -14.61
CA THR A 49 -5.98 -4.59 -14.22
C THR A 49 -4.95 -3.97 -13.31
N GLU A 50 -4.25 -2.95 -13.78
CA GLU A 50 -3.18 -2.37 -13.00
C GLU A 50 -3.77 -1.75 -11.75
N LYS A 51 -3.64 -2.45 -10.63
CA LYS A 51 -3.86 -1.89 -9.32
C LYS A 51 -2.52 -1.36 -8.87
N SER A 52 -2.37 -0.06 -8.95
CA SER A 52 -1.29 0.70 -8.34
C SER A 52 -1.92 1.89 -7.61
N GLY A 53 -1.46 2.15 -6.40
CA GLY A 53 -1.98 3.19 -5.53
C GLY A 53 -3.14 2.74 -4.62
N TRP A 54 -3.84 3.74 -4.11
CA TRP A 54 -4.93 3.57 -3.14
C TRP A 54 -6.17 2.95 -3.76
N VAL A 55 -6.72 1.95 -3.10
CA VAL A 55 -7.97 1.28 -3.49
C VAL A 55 -8.88 1.19 -2.27
N GLN A 56 -10.12 1.66 -2.42
CA GLN A 56 -11.16 1.51 -1.40
C GLN A 56 -12.10 0.37 -1.78
N SER A 57 -12.40 -0.51 -0.83
CA SER A 57 -13.42 -1.55 -0.98
C SER A 57 -14.30 -1.60 0.27
N GLY A 58 -15.55 -1.17 0.13
CA GLY A 58 -16.42 -0.89 1.27
C GLY A 58 -15.83 0.23 2.13
N LYS A 59 -15.72 0.00 3.45
CA LYS A 59 -15.11 0.96 4.39
C LYS A 59 -13.60 0.75 4.59
N LYS A 60 -12.98 -0.17 3.85
CA LYS A 60 -11.58 -0.56 4.00
C LYS A 60 -10.72 0.06 2.90
N TRP A 61 -9.54 0.52 3.28
CA TRP A 61 -8.53 1.04 2.37
C TRP A 61 -7.38 0.04 2.21
N TYR A 62 -6.86 -0.03 1.00
CA TYR A 62 -5.75 -0.87 0.58
C TYR A 62 -4.79 -0.02 -0.24
N TYR A 63 -3.52 -0.41 -0.28
CA TYR A 63 -2.57 0.12 -1.24
C TYR A 63 -2.02 -1.03 -2.08
N TYR A 64 -1.93 -0.82 -3.38
CA TYR A 64 -1.29 -1.76 -4.29
C TYR A 64 -0.03 -1.13 -4.86
N ASP A 65 1.05 -1.90 -4.86
CA ASP A 65 2.27 -1.58 -5.60
C ASP A 65 2.48 -2.66 -6.65
N ASN A 66 2.50 -2.27 -7.93
CA ASN A 66 2.68 -3.19 -9.06
C ASN A 66 1.77 -4.43 -9.02
N ASN A 67 0.46 -4.24 -8.82
CA ASN A 67 -0.56 -5.29 -8.65
C ASN A 67 -0.44 -6.14 -7.38
N GLN A 68 0.56 -5.92 -6.54
CA GLN A 68 0.70 -6.58 -5.26
C GLN A 68 0.06 -5.73 -4.17
N LYS A 69 -0.78 -6.36 -3.36
CA LYS A 69 -1.36 -5.70 -2.20
C LYS A 69 -0.27 -5.52 -1.13
N VAL A 70 -0.10 -4.31 -0.65
CA VAL A 70 0.86 -3.97 0.40
C VAL A 70 0.38 -4.49 1.75
N THR A 71 1.31 -5.00 2.55
CA THR A 71 1.15 -5.40 3.96
C THR A 71 2.31 -4.81 4.78
N GLY A 72 2.14 -4.70 6.09
CA GLY A 72 3.13 -4.13 6.99
C GLY A 72 3.29 -2.61 6.83
N TYR A 73 4.44 -2.09 7.27
CA TYR A 73 4.78 -0.69 7.10
C TYR A 73 5.05 -0.34 5.64
N TYR A 74 4.47 0.76 5.17
CA TYR A 74 4.71 1.25 3.83
C TYR A 74 4.66 2.78 3.78
N THR A 75 5.48 3.38 2.92
CA THR A 75 5.55 4.84 2.77
C THR A 75 5.03 5.25 1.41
N VAL A 76 4.02 6.12 1.40
CA VAL A 76 3.45 6.74 0.20
C VAL A 76 3.72 8.23 0.28
N GLU A 77 4.45 8.79 -0.68
CA GLU A 77 4.75 10.23 -0.76
C GLU A 77 5.24 10.82 0.58
N ASN A 78 6.23 10.17 1.20
CA ASN A 78 6.81 10.51 2.51
C ASN A 78 5.89 10.33 3.73
N THR A 79 4.67 9.83 3.56
CA THR A 79 3.76 9.50 4.67
C THR A 79 3.79 8.01 4.96
N LYS A 80 3.99 7.64 6.23
CA LYS A 80 4.04 6.24 6.67
C LYS A 80 2.65 5.74 7.03
N TYR A 81 2.36 4.50 6.64
CA TYR A 81 1.12 3.77 6.92
C TYR A 81 1.45 2.36 7.40
N TYR A 82 0.47 1.69 8.00
CA TYR A 82 0.56 0.27 8.32
C TYR A 82 -0.65 -0.47 7.75
N PHE A 83 -0.40 -1.59 7.09
CA PHE A 83 -1.39 -2.47 6.49
C PHE A 83 -1.36 -3.82 7.21
N ASP A 84 -2.52 -4.36 7.60
CA ASP A 84 -2.57 -5.68 8.24
C ASP A 84 -2.19 -6.81 7.27
N ALA A 85 -2.19 -8.05 7.77
CA ALA A 85 -1.87 -9.23 6.96
C ALA A 85 -2.82 -9.46 5.75
N ASN A 86 -4.01 -8.85 5.77
CA ASN A 86 -4.97 -8.88 4.66
C ASN A 86 -4.82 -7.66 3.72
N GLY A 87 -3.86 -6.78 4.03
CA GLY A 87 -3.54 -5.51 3.38
C GLY A 87 -4.52 -4.38 3.67
N VAL A 88 -5.30 -4.48 4.76
CA VAL A 88 -6.21 -3.41 5.19
C VAL A 88 -5.40 -2.36 5.95
N MET A 89 -5.46 -1.11 5.50
CA MET A 89 -4.85 0.02 6.18
C MET A 89 -5.43 0.17 7.59
N GLN A 90 -4.57 0.24 8.58
CA GLN A 90 -4.95 0.45 9.98
C GLN A 90 -5.12 1.94 10.29
N THR A 91 -6.09 2.25 11.15
CA THR A 91 -6.36 3.59 11.70
C THR A 91 -6.76 3.45 13.16
N GLY A 92 -6.63 4.52 13.95
CA GLY A 92 -6.84 4.48 15.38
C GLY A 92 -5.79 3.61 16.07
N TRP A 93 -6.18 3.01 17.21
CA TRP A 93 -5.34 2.07 17.94
C TRP A 93 -5.37 0.68 17.29
N PHE A 94 -4.20 0.08 17.09
CA PHE A 94 -4.03 -1.27 16.58
C PHE A 94 -2.80 -1.94 17.23
N LYS A 95 -2.65 -3.26 17.06
CA LYS A 95 -1.53 -4.02 17.63
C LYS A 95 -0.62 -4.61 16.57
N ILE A 96 0.68 -4.58 16.85
CA ILE A 96 1.71 -5.36 16.13
C ILE A 96 2.45 -6.17 17.19
N ASP A 97 2.42 -7.49 17.08
CA ASP A 97 3.10 -8.41 18.00
C ASP A 97 2.83 -8.15 19.50
N GLY A 98 1.58 -7.78 19.82
CA GLY A 98 1.12 -7.50 21.18
C GLY A 98 1.30 -6.05 21.65
N GLU A 99 2.16 -5.29 20.98
CA GLU A 99 2.46 -3.89 21.28
C GLU A 99 1.42 -2.96 20.62
N ASP A 100 1.06 -1.86 21.30
CA ASP A 100 0.06 -0.90 20.80
C ASP A 100 0.68 0.16 19.89
N TYR A 101 -0.03 0.47 18.81
CA TYR A 101 0.31 1.47 17.82
C TYR A 101 -0.89 2.35 17.49
N TYR A 102 -0.62 3.56 17.00
CA TYR A 102 -1.66 4.48 16.58
C TYR A 102 -1.37 5.09 15.20
N ALA A 103 -2.41 5.14 14.37
CA ALA A 103 -2.44 5.89 13.12
C ALA A 103 -3.63 6.85 13.15
N VAL A 104 -3.48 8.07 12.63
CA VAL A 104 -4.60 9.03 12.59
C VAL A 104 -5.71 8.53 11.65
N SER A 105 -6.84 9.24 11.61
CA SER A 105 -7.99 8.86 10.77
C SER A 105 -7.66 8.73 9.27
N SER A 106 -6.66 9.45 8.77
CA SER A 106 -6.17 9.31 7.39
C SER A 106 -5.25 8.10 7.17
N GLY A 107 -4.91 7.36 8.22
CA GLY A 107 -3.94 6.26 8.21
C GLY A 107 -2.48 6.68 8.40
N ALA A 108 -2.20 8.00 8.41
CA ALA A 108 -0.84 8.48 8.59
C ALA A 108 -0.30 8.13 10.00
N ILE A 109 0.94 7.66 10.03
CA ILE A 109 1.69 7.35 11.25
C ILE A 109 2.67 8.50 11.50
N ILE A 110 2.44 9.20 12.61
CA ILE A 110 3.23 10.35 13.06
C ILE A 110 3.40 10.29 14.58
N ALA A 111 4.48 10.89 15.08
CA ALA A 111 4.67 11.09 16.51
C ALA A 111 3.69 12.16 17.01
N GLN A 112 2.88 11.83 18.02
CA GLN A 112 1.83 12.73 18.50
C GLN A 112 1.30 12.33 19.88
N TRP A 113 0.67 13.31 20.53
CA TRP A 113 -0.20 13.05 21.67
C TRP A 113 -1.54 12.48 21.18
N VAL A 114 -2.05 11.48 21.89
CA VAL A 114 -3.34 10.83 21.61
C VAL A 114 -4.22 10.93 22.85
N GLY A 115 -5.34 11.64 22.75
CA GLY A 115 -6.36 11.67 23.79
C GLY A 115 -7.33 10.51 23.60
N SER A 116 -7.55 9.69 24.62
CA SER A 116 -8.51 8.58 24.58
C SER A 116 -9.19 8.40 25.93
N GLY A 117 -10.51 8.60 25.96
CA GLY A 117 -11.26 8.70 27.22
C GLY A 117 -10.75 9.87 28.07
N ASN A 118 -10.45 9.60 29.34
CA ASN A 118 -9.90 10.59 30.28
C ASN A 118 -8.36 10.58 30.33
N ASN A 119 -7.70 9.81 29.47
CA ASN A 119 -6.28 9.57 29.50
C ASN A 119 -5.58 10.19 28.30
N TRP A 120 -4.31 10.53 28.49
CA TRP A 120 -3.41 10.97 27.43
C TRP A 120 -2.30 9.95 27.23
N TYR A 121 -1.98 9.70 25.96
CA TYR A 121 -0.94 8.78 25.52
C TYR A 121 -0.01 9.53 24.58
N TYR A 122 1.18 9.00 24.34
CA TYR A 122 2.05 9.46 23.28
C TYR A 122 2.48 8.29 22.41
N VAL A 123 2.52 8.51 21.10
CA VAL A 123 3.09 7.55 20.15
C VAL A 123 4.31 8.14 19.47
N ASP A 124 5.31 7.30 19.20
CA ASP A 124 6.54 7.69 18.52
C ASP A 124 6.35 7.85 16.99
N ALA A 125 7.43 8.14 16.26
CA ALA A 125 7.39 8.33 14.80
C ALA A 125 7.14 7.04 13.99
N ASN A 126 7.07 5.88 14.64
CA ASN A 126 6.61 4.61 14.09
C ASN A 126 5.17 4.30 14.51
N GLY A 127 4.54 5.20 15.25
CA GLY A 127 3.20 5.05 15.81
C GLY A 127 3.19 4.19 17.06
N LYS A 128 4.33 3.72 17.57
CA LYS A 128 4.38 2.84 18.74
C LYS A 128 4.02 3.63 20.00
N MET A 129 3.14 3.07 20.82
CA MET A 129 2.81 3.63 22.14
C MET A 129 4.04 3.69 23.03
N VAL A 130 4.25 4.86 23.64
CA VAL A 130 5.32 5.09 24.59
C VAL A 130 4.89 4.66 25.99
N THR A 131 5.83 4.04 26.72
CA THR A 131 5.74 3.73 28.14
C THR A 131 7.02 4.18 28.85
N GLY A 132 6.98 4.35 30.18
CA GLY A 132 8.12 4.80 30.97
C GLY A 132 8.47 6.27 30.76
N ASP A 133 9.73 6.65 31.02
CA ASP A 133 10.21 8.02 30.87
C ASP A 133 10.54 8.31 29.41
N TYR A 134 9.94 9.35 28.84
CA TYR A 134 10.12 9.69 27.44
C TYR A 134 10.20 11.19 27.20
N LYS A 135 11.12 11.61 26.32
CA LYS A 135 11.42 13.02 26.07
C LYS A 135 10.65 13.53 24.83
N ILE A 136 9.76 14.49 25.03
CA ILE A 136 8.94 15.13 24.00
C ILE A 136 9.29 16.62 23.98
N ASN A 137 9.83 17.12 22.85
CA ASN A 137 10.19 18.54 22.68
C ASN A 137 10.99 19.14 23.85
N LYS A 138 11.99 18.40 24.34
CA LYS A 138 12.88 18.72 25.48
C LYS A 138 12.32 18.49 26.88
N VAL A 139 11.02 18.23 27.04
CA VAL A 139 10.40 17.90 28.32
C VAL A 139 10.33 16.38 28.48
N VAL A 140 10.67 15.86 29.65
CA VAL A 140 10.50 14.43 29.97
C VAL A 140 9.13 14.25 30.62
N TYR A 141 8.35 13.33 30.08
CA TYR A 141 7.07 12.89 30.61
C TYR A 141 7.18 11.45 31.08
N ARG A 142 6.41 11.07 32.09
CA ARG A 142 6.32 9.68 32.55
C ARG A 142 5.01 9.05 32.11
N PHE A 143 5.11 7.85 31.55
CA PHE A 143 3.97 7.03 31.13
C PHE A 143 3.94 5.71 31.93
N ASP A 144 2.76 5.26 32.33
CA ASP A 144 2.61 3.95 32.99
C ASP A 144 2.79 2.77 32.01
N ALA A 145 2.66 1.54 32.51
CA ALA A 145 2.80 0.34 31.69
C ALA A 145 1.72 0.19 30.60
N ASN A 146 0.60 0.90 30.74
CA ASN A 146 -0.47 0.96 29.75
C ASN A 146 -0.37 2.22 28.86
N GLY A 147 0.72 2.99 28.97
CA GLY A 147 0.98 4.19 28.19
C GLY A 147 0.21 5.43 28.65
N VAL A 148 -0.43 5.41 29.82
CA VAL A 148 -1.13 6.58 30.36
C VAL A 148 -0.09 7.58 30.89
N CYS A 149 -0.15 8.81 30.41
CA CYS A 149 0.67 9.92 30.87
C CYS A 149 0.34 10.30 32.32
N LEU A 150 1.36 10.35 33.18
CA LEU A 150 1.24 10.64 34.60
C LEU A 150 1.65 12.08 34.95
N GLY A 151 2.24 12.83 34.02
CA GLY A 151 2.83 14.16 34.22
C GLY A 151 4.28 14.25 33.80
#